data_AF-C4RM89-F1
#
_entry.id   AF-C4RM89-F1
#
_cell.length_a   1.000
_cell.length_b   1.000
_cell.length_c   1.000
_cell.angle_alpha   90.00
_cell.angle_beta   90.00
_cell.angle_gamma   90.00
#
_symmetry.space_group_name_H-M   'P 1'
#
loop_
_entity.id
_entity.type
_entity.pdbx_description
1 polymer ?
#
loop_
_entity_poly.entity_id
_entity_poly.type
_entity_poly.pdbx_seq_one_letter_code
_entity_poly.pdbx_strand_id
1 'polypeptide(L)' 'MATRLPLRLARDGGRRGTRLSLAGNSVPAVFTGRVYSGSELLLDDLLDTFPVALLAPIDSVEAAA' A
#
# COMPACT_ATOMS: atom_id res chain seq x y z
N MET A 1 -3.15 -5.07 -1.83
CA MET A 1 -1.86 -4.97 -2.56
C MET A 1 -0.90 -6.02 -2.02
N ALA A 2 -0.14 -6.71 -2.87
CA ALA A 2 0.77 -7.79 -2.43
C ALA A 2 2.02 -7.87 -3.31
N THR A 3 3.12 -8.35 -2.73
CA THR A 3 4.39 -8.56 -3.44
C THR A 3 4.46 -9.96 -4.05
N ARG A 4 4.86 -10.06 -5.33
CA ARG A 4 5.22 -11.33 -5.99
C ARG A 4 6.70 -11.36 -6.31
N LEU A 5 7.29 -12.57 -6.34
CA LEU A 5 8.72 -12.79 -6.60
C LEU A 5 9.66 -11.97 -5.67
N PRO A 6 9.48 -12.02 -4.34
CA PRO A 6 10.17 -11.13 -3.41
C PRO A 6 11.70 -11.24 -3.49
N LEU A 7 12.23 -12.43 -3.74
CA LEU A 7 13.68 -12.65 -3.88
C LEU A 7 14.25 -11.97 -5.14
N ARG A 8 13.51 -11.99 -6.25
CA ARG A 8 13.94 -11.29 -7.49
C ARG A 8 13.83 -9.79 -7.30
N LEU A 9 12.73 -9.31 -6.70
CA LEU A 9 12.57 -7.89 -6.39
C LEU A 9 13.73 -7.36 -5.54
N ALA A 10 14.15 -8.11 -4.51
CA ALA A 10 15.30 -7.73 -3.69
C ALA A 10 16.62 -7.71 -4.48
N ARG A 11 16.87 -8.73 -5.33
CA ARG A 11 18.05 -8.78 -6.22
C ARG A 11 18.06 -7.63 -7.23
N ASP A 12 16.88 -7.22 -7.68
CA ASP A 12 16.70 -6.09 -8.58
C ASP A 12 16.77 -4.74 -7.82
N GLY A 13 17.07 -4.71 -6.52
CA GLY A 13 17.21 -3.44 -5.78
C GLY A 13 15.88 -2.79 -5.39
N GLY A 14 14.84 -3.60 -5.18
CA GLY A 14 13.55 -3.15 -4.67
C GLY A 14 12.62 -2.63 -5.77
N ARG A 15 11.66 -1.79 -5.38
CA ARG A 15 10.57 -1.34 -6.28
C ARG A 15 10.94 -0.15 -7.15
N ARG A 16 12.13 0.44 -6.98
CA ARG A 16 12.71 1.47 -7.86
C ARG A 16 11.75 2.64 -8.17
N GLY A 17 11.05 3.15 -7.15
CA GLY A 17 10.12 4.27 -7.32
C GLY A 17 8.78 3.91 -7.99
N THR A 18 8.40 2.62 -7.98
CA THR A 18 7.06 2.18 -8.40
C THR A 18 5.99 2.92 -7.60
N ARG A 19 4.97 3.43 -8.31
CA ARG A 19 3.84 4.16 -7.74
C ARG A 19 2.52 3.41 -7.92
N LEU A 20 1.64 3.58 -6.94
CA LEU A 20 0.24 3.17 -6.98
C LEU A 20 -0.61 4.41 -7.19
N SER A 21 -1.36 4.47 -8.29
CA SER A 21 -2.38 5.49 -8.46
C SER A 21 -3.55 5.22 -7.51
N LEU A 22 -3.96 6.25 -6.79
CA LEU A 22 -5.12 6.25 -5.91
C LEU A 22 -6.23 7.07 -6.55
N ALA A 23 -7.48 6.77 -6.22
CA ALA A 23 -8.65 7.47 -6.75
C ALA A 23 -8.81 8.91 -6.21
N GLY A 24 -7.75 9.52 -5.65
CA GLY A 24 -7.76 10.86 -5.07
C GLY A 24 -8.32 10.96 -3.64
N ASN A 25 -8.91 9.88 -3.12
CA ASN A 25 -9.46 9.84 -1.77
C ASN A 25 -8.42 9.39 -0.74
N SER A 26 -8.63 9.77 0.53
CA SER A 26 -7.86 9.22 1.64
C SER A 26 -8.25 7.77 1.90
N VAL A 27 -7.27 6.87 1.94
CA VAL A 27 -7.49 5.43 2.12
C VAL A 27 -6.61 4.90 3.27
N PRO A 28 -7.20 4.38 4.36
CA PRO A 28 -6.44 3.73 5.42
C PRO A 28 -5.85 2.38 4.98
N ALA A 29 -4.62 2.13 5.43
CA ALA A 29 -3.97 0.83 5.38
C ALA A 29 -4.26 0.07 6.68
N VAL A 30 -5.10 -0.96 6.59
CA VAL A 30 -5.66 -1.67 7.75
C VAL A 30 -4.58 -2.28 8.64
N PHE A 31 -3.51 -2.83 8.06
CA PHE A 31 -2.47 -3.52 8.83
C PHE A 31 -1.54 -2.59 9.61
N THR A 32 -1.44 -1.33 9.22
CA THR A 32 -0.52 -0.36 9.82
C THR A 32 -1.24 0.81 10.49
N GLY A 33 -2.55 0.97 10.24
CA GLY A 33 -3.34 2.12 10.70
C GLY A 33 -2.97 3.44 10.02
N ARG A 34 -2.01 3.44 9.09
CA ARG A 34 -1.59 4.65 8.37
C ARG A 34 -2.64 5.05 7.35
N VAL A 35 -2.89 6.35 7.21
CA VAL A 35 -3.79 6.89 6.18
C VAL A 35 -2.95 7.49 5.08
N TYR A 36 -3.20 7.07 3.84
CA TYR A 36 -2.56 7.62 2.66
C TYR A 36 -3.56 8.46 1.87
N SER A 37 -3.10 9.57 1.31
CA SER A 37 -3.94 10.50 0.54
C SER A 37 -3.17 11.00 -0.70
N GLY A 38 -3.90 11.63 -1.62
CA GLY A 38 -3.35 12.09 -2.91
C GLY A 38 -3.70 11.15 -4.06
N SER A 39 -3.17 11.48 -5.25
CA SER A 39 -3.42 10.73 -6.48
C SER A 39 -2.41 9.61 -6.72
N GLU A 40 -1.23 9.67 -6.12
CA GLU A 40 -0.18 8.67 -6.26
C GLU A 40 0.52 8.39 -4.93
N LEU A 41 0.88 7.12 -4.72
CA LEU A 41 1.57 6.65 -3.53
C LEU A 41 2.79 5.82 -3.91
N LEU A 42 3.96 6.11 -3.32
CA LEU A 42 5.14 5.28 -3.49
C LEU A 42 4.93 3.93 -2.80
N LEU A 43 5.19 2.85 -3.53
CA LEU A 43 4.98 1.50 -3.01
C LEU A 43 6.00 1.11 -1.93
N ASP A 44 7.14 1.79 -1.88
CA ASP A 44 8.12 1.63 -0.81
C ASP A 44 7.63 2.23 0.51
N ASP A 45 6.90 3.36 0.48
CA ASP A 45 6.29 3.96 1.67
C ASP A 45 5.09 3.15 2.18
N LEU A 46 4.33 2.52 1.27
CA LEU A 46 3.18 1.69 1.61
C LEU A 46 3.59 0.34 2.24
N LEU A 47 4.70 -0.23 1.78
CA LEU A 47 5.13 -1.60 2.09
C LEU A 47 6.45 -1.62 2.88
N ASP A 48 6.73 -0.55 3.63
CA ASP A 48 7.92 -0.41 4.48
C ASP A 48 7.95 -1.43 5.63
N THR A 49 6.76 -1.76 6.14
CA THR A 49 6.57 -2.59 7.34
C THR A 49 6.19 -4.02 6.94
N PHE A 50 5.30 -4.17 5.96
CA PHE A 50 4.80 -5.47 5.52
C PHE A 50 4.89 -5.58 3.98
N PRO A 51 5.24 -6.75 3.41
CA PRO A 51 5.29 -6.95 1.96
C PRO A 51 3.89 -7.03 1.30
N VAL A 52 2.85 -6.69 2.06
CA VAL A 52 1.44 -6.73 1.73
C VAL A 52 0.74 -5.58 2.46
N ALA A 53 -0.26 -4.97 1.82
CA ALA A 53 -1.12 -3.97 2.43
C ALA A 53 -2.58 -4.21 2.02
N LEU A 54 -3.49 -4.02 2.98
CA LEU A 54 -4.93 -3.96 2.74
C LEU A 54 -5.37 -2.51 2.84
N LEU A 55 -5.85 -1.96 1.72
CA LEU A 55 -6.38 -0.60 1.61
C LEU A 55 -7.90 -0.71 1.56
N ALA A 56 -8.60 -0.04 2.48
CA ALA A 56 -10.05 -0.06 2.55
C ALA A 56 -10.57 1.38 2.64
N PRO A 57 -11.63 1.76 1.92
CA PRO A 57 -12.28 3.05 2.12
C PRO A 57 -12.74 3.22 3.57
N ILE A 58 -12.71 4.45 4.10
CA ILE A 58 -13.11 4.76 5.49
C ILE A 58 -14.52 4.24 5.78
N ASP A 59 -15.44 4.39 4.82
CA ASP A 59 -16.84 3.95 4.92
C ASP A 59 -17.00 2.42 4.89
N SER A 60 -15.95 1.68 4.55
CA SER A 60 -15.95 0.20 4.48
C SER A 60 -15.36 -0.46 5.71
N VAL A 61 -14.63 0.27 6.56
CA VAL A 61 -13.99 -0.31 7.75
C VAL A 61 -15.00 -0.56 8.87
N GLU A 62 -16.10 0.19 8.92
CA GLU A 62 -17.18 0.00 9.91
C GLU A 62 -18.00 -1.28 9.64
N ALA A 63 -18.11 -1.72 8.39
CA ALA A 63 -18.89 -2.90 8.01
C ALA A 63 -18.24 -4.26 8.36
N ALA A 64 -17.03 -4.24 8.93
CA ALA A 64 -16.24 -5.44 9.26
C ALA A 64 -16.00 -5.64 10.77
N ALA A 65 -16.57 -4.78 11.63
CA ALA A 65 -16.50 -4.84 13.09
C ALA A 65 -17.83 -5.33 13.67
#